data_AF-A0A2W5KKA4-F1
#
_entry.id   AF-A0A2W5KKA4-F1
#
_cell.length_a   1.000
_cell.length_b   1.000
_cell.length_c   1.000
_cell.angle_alpha   90.00
_cell.angle_beta   90.00
_cell.angle_gamma   90.00
#
_symmetry.space_group_name_H-M   'P 1'
#
loop_
_entity.id
_entity.type
_entity.pdbx_description
1 polymer ?
#
loop_
_entity_poly.entity_id
_entity_poly.type
_entity_poly.pdbx_seq_one_letter_code
_entity_poly.pdbx_strand_id
1 'polypeptide(L)'
;MANVITVWQLDERFPGLLTADMVPAVQAGEACLVSAEIAEYYPTLTAWGELRRTDSEWTPSEAPHLPENTRYIFTSLGKADWDAAYPQCDSEAAEWDWRKAELPAGMSMVEAAHVMTHVRSHGPWESEQTHQSLVPYLLEETYELVDAIRDSDSGTADIVSELGDVFLEVLFHSAVGESATGDAHFTYDDVANSLLDKLKRRMPYAFNGGQFPATAAEQDALWQASKKRENRSPFVGIVRSQPALSLASQVVKRARRAGVSETDIPLLLRKITDVDKDGRGSAEEKVRKVSLEFLQRLRGK
;
A
#
# COMPACT_ATOMS: atom_id res chain seq x y z
N MET A 1 -11.08 4.25 -43.31
CA MET A 1 -11.30 4.01 -41.87
C MET A 1 -11.02 5.34 -41.20
N ALA A 2 -11.86 5.80 -40.28
CA ALA A 2 -11.58 7.03 -39.54
C ALA A 2 -10.28 6.84 -38.75
N ASN A 3 -9.39 7.84 -38.77
CA ASN A 3 -8.22 7.83 -37.90
C ASN A 3 -8.73 8.07 -36.47
N VAL A 4 -8.40 7.17 -35.55
CA VAL A 4 -8.79 7.31 -34.14
C VAL A 4 -7.58 7.85 -33.39
N ILE A 5 -7.73 9.02 -32.76
CA ILE A 5 -6.71 9.61 -31.91
C ILE A 5 -7.24 9.59 -30.48
N THR A 6 -6.51 8.93 -29.59
CA THR A 6 -6.86 8.86 -28.16
C THR A 6 -6.01 9.87 -27.40
N VAL A 7 -6.66 10.87 -26.80
CA VAL A 7 -6.02 11.89 -25.97
C VAL A 7 -6.24 11.52 -24.51
N TRP A 8 -5.16 11.46 -23.73
CA TRP A 8 -5.20 11.09 -22.32
C TRP A 8 -4.95 12.33 -21.47
N GLN A 9 -5.97 12.78 -20.75
CA GLN A 9 -5.79 13.82 -19.74
C GLN A 9 -5.66 13.14 -18.39
N LEU A 10 -4.41 13.05 -17.92
CA LEU A 10 -4.09 12.54 -16.61
C LEU A 10 -4.53 13.57 -15.57
N ASP A 11 -5.20 13.09 -14.52
CA ASP A 11 -5.67 13.87 -13.38
C ASP A 11 -4.52 14.73 -12.82
N GLU A 12 -4.78 15.99 -12.47
CA GLU A 12 -3.80 16.89 -11.86
C GLU A 12 -3.20 16.33 -10.56
N ARG A 13 -3.92 15.39 -9.90
CA ARG A 13 -3.44 14.68 -8.70
C ARG A 13 -2.44 13.58 -9.02
N PHE A 14 -2.34 13.14 -10.27
CA PHE A 14 -1.49 12.05 -10.72
C PHE A 14 -0.76 12.40 -12.02
N PRO A 15 0.13 13.42 -12.02
CA PRO A 15 0.86 13.83 -13.21
C PRO A 15 1.93 12.82 -13.65
N GLY A 16 1.83 11.54 -13.31
CA GLY A 16 2.92 10.59 -13.51
C GLY A 16 2.53 9.13 -13.62
N LEU A 17 1.27 8.78 -13.89
CA LEU A 17 0.87 7.38 -13.93
C LEU A 17 0.27 6.95 -15.27
N LEU A 18 1.08 6.19 -16.03
CA LEU A 18 0.63 5.36 -17.14
C LEU A 18 0.79 3.90 -16.72
N THR A 19 -0.28 3.11 -16.74
CA THR A 19 -0.19 1.68 -16.38
C THR A 19 0.36 0.84 -17.55
N ALA A 20 0.94 -0.32 -17.25
CA ALA A 20 1.54 -1.20 -18.26
C ALA A 20 0.54 -1.68 -19.33
N ASP A 21 -0.75 -1.79 -18.97
CA ASP A 21 -1.83 -2.17 -19.89
C ASP A 21 -2.24 -1.01 -20.82
N MET A 22 -1.88 0.23 -20.48
CA MET A 22 -2.12 1.42 -21.30
C MET A 22 -1.06 1.58 -22.39
N VAL A 23 0.13 0.99 -22.21
CA VAL A 23 1.27 1.12 -23.14
C VAL A 23 0.95 0.58 -24.54
N PRO A 24 0.33 -0.61 -24.73
CA PRO A 24 -0.02 -1.10 -26.06
C PRO A 24 -1.10 -0.26 -26.76
N ALA A 25 -2.02 0.34 -25.99
CA ALA A 25 -3.07 1.23 -26.51
C ALA A 25 -2.52 2.59 -26.95
N VAL A 26 -1.52 3.11 -26.23
CA VAL A 26 -0.78 4.33 -26.60
C VAL A 26 0.15 4.08 -27.80
N GLN A 27 0.80 2.91 -27.87
CA GLN A 27 1.66 2.51 -28.99
C GLN A 27 0.90 2.22 -30.29
N ALA A 28 -0.41 1.96 -30.21
CA ALA A 28 -1.26 1.66 -31.37
C ALA A 28 -1.89 2.91 -32.03
N GLY A 29 -1.82 4.08 -31.39
CA GLY A 29 -2.33 5.35 -31.92
C GLY A 29 -1.20 6.31 -32.27
N GLU A 30 -1.29 7.01 -33.41
CA GLU A 30 -0.21 7.87 -33.94
C GLU A 30 -0.03 9.23 -33.20
N ALA A 31 -0.66 9.48 -32.05
CA ALA A 31 -0.35 10.64 -31.21
C ALA A 31 -0.88 10.49 -29.78
N CYS A 32 -0.07 10.87 -28.78
CA CYS A 32 -0.43 10.96 -27.37
C CYS A 32 -0.12 12.38 -26.86
N LEU A 33 -1.11 13.07 -26.29
CA LEU A 33 -0.93 14.35 -25.60
C LEU A 33 -1.03 14.09 -24.10
N VAL A 34 -0.09 14.61 -23.31
CA VAL A 34 -0.03 14.55 -21.84
C VAL A 34 0.25 15.94 -21.28
N SER A 35 -0.20 16.21 -20.05
CA SER A 35 -0.01 17.53 -19.42
C SER A 35 1.45 17.82 -19.06
N ALA A 36 1.76 19.10 -18.82
CA ALA A 36 3.12 19.62 -18.74
C ALA A 36 3.97 19.02 -17.59
N GLU A 37 3.37 18.77 -16.42
CA GLU A 37 4.08 18.16 -15.29
C GLU A 37 4.54 16.72 -15.61
N ILE A 38 3.84 16.02 -16.51
CA ILE A 38 4.05 14.59 -16.79
C ILE A 38 5.25 14.36 -17.70
N ALA A 39 5.45 15.28 -18.64
CA ALA A 39 6.58 15.23 -19.56
C ALA A 39 7.92 15.42 -18.84
N GLU A 40 7.95 16.10 -17.70
CA GLU A 40 9.17 16.27 -16.88
C GLU A 40 9.54 14.98 -16.12
N TYR A 41 8.56 14.20 -15.67
CA TYR A 41 8.82 12.96 -14.91
C TYR A 41 9.11 11.73 -15.78
N TYR A 42 8.73 11.72 -17.07
CA TYR A 42 8.85 10.52 -17.92
C TYR A 42 9.45 10.80 -19.31
N PRO A 43 10.79 10.86 -19.43
CA PRO A 43 11.49 11.11 -20.70
C PRO A 43 11.20 10.05 -21.78
N THR A 44 10.85 8.82 -21.39
CA THR A 44 10.55 7.70 -22.29
C THR A 44 9.30 7.90 -23.14
N LEU A 45 8.40 8.83 -22.77
CA LEU A 45 7.19 9.14 -23.52
C LEU A 45 7.46 9.93 -24.81
N THR A 46 8.65 10.54 -24.96
CA THR A 46 9.06 11.20 -26.22
C THR A 46 9.23 10.25 -27.40
N ALA A 47 9.35 8.93 -27.15
CA ALA A 47 9.45 7.94 -28.20
C ALA A 47 8.09 7.56 -28.82
N TRP A 48 6.97 8.03 -28.26
CA TRP A 48 5.61 7.60 -28.62
C TRP A 48 4.81 8.64 -29.43
N GLY A 49 5.39 9.79 -29.77
CA GLY A 49 4.76 10.81 -30.63
C GLY A 49 5.16 12.25 -30.29
N GLU A 50 4.53 13.23 -30.97
CA GLU A 50 4.75 14.67 -30.71
C GLU A 50 4.04 15.11 -29.42
N LEU A 51 4.82 15.32 -28.36
CA LEU A 51 4.36 15.85 -27.08
C LEU A 51 4.23 17.38 -27.18
N ARG A 52 3.03 17.93 -26.95
CA ARG A 52 2.82 19.39 -26.93
C ARG A 52 2.43 19.88 -25.54
N ARG A 53 3.15 20.92 -25.11
CA ARG A 53 2.95 21.70 -23.89
C ARG A 53 1.71 22.60 -24.05
N THR A 54 0.78 22.58 -23.10
CA THR A 54 -0.34 23.52 -23.07
C THR A 54 -0.34 24.24 -21.73
N ASP A 55 0.13 25.48 -21.73
CA ASP A 55 0.23 26.33 -20.53
C ASP A 55 -1.11 27.03 -20.21
N SER A 56 -2.13 26.77 -21.01
CA SER A 56 -3.51 27.23 -20.90
C SER A 56 -4.44 26.04 -21.08
N GLU A 57 -5.65 26.11 -20.49
CA GLU A 57 -6.76 25.18 -20.73
C GLU A 57 -6.80 24.84 -22.22
N TRP A 58 -6.37 23.64 -22.57
CA TRP A 58 -6.33 23.21 -23.96
C TRP A 58 -7.77 23.13 -24.46
N THR A 59 -8.08 23.91 -25.49
CA THR A 59 -9.39 23.85 -26.13
C THR A 59 -9.31 23.04 -27.44
N PRO A 60 -10.34 22.28 -27.82
CA PRO A 60 -10.37 21.58 -29.10
C PRO A 60 -10.11 22.47 -30.33
N SER A 61 -10.38 23.77 -30.23
CA SER A 61 -10.05 24.79 -31.25
C SER A 61 -8.56 25.03 -31.46
N GLU A 62 -7.72 24.62 -30.52
CA GLU A 62 -6.26 24.73 -30.56
C GLU A 62 -5.59 23.41 -30.98
N ALA A 63 -6.38 22.37 -31.23
CA ALA A 63 -5.91 21.13 -31.84
C ALA A 63 -5.32 21.44 -33.23
N PRO A 64 -4.16 20.87 -33.61
CA PRO A 64 -3.65 21.03 -34.97
C PRO A 64 -4.72 20.58 -35.98
N HIS A 65 -4.80 21.25 -37.14
CA HIS A 65 -5.69 20.87 -38.25
C HIS A 65 -5.35 19.45 -38.71
N LEU A 66 -5.98 18.46 -38.09
CA LEU A 66 -5.88 17.05 -38.41
C LEU A 66 -7.06 16.68 -39.35
N PRO A 67 -6.94 15.60 -40.13
CA PRO A 67 -7.85 15.32 -41.24
C PRO A 67 -9.32 15.24 -40.81
N GLU A 68 -10.23 15.71 -41.67
CA GLU A 68 -11.71 15.82 -41.46
C GLU A 68 -12.43 14.51 -41.08
N ASN A 69 -11.73 13.37 -40.99
CA ASN A 69 -12.27 12.06 -40.62
C ASN A 69 -11.56 11.48 -39.39
N THR A 70 -11.27 12.33 -38.40
CA THR A 70 -10.59 11.94 -37.16
C THR A 70 -11.60 11.85 -36.02
N ARG A 71 -11.69 10.69 -35.39
CA ARG A 71 -12.54 10.50 -34.19
C ARG A 71 -11.65 10.58 -32.96
N TYR A 72 -12.02 11.43 -32.02
CA TYR A 72 -11.24 11.65 -30.82
C TYR A 72 -11.84 10.87 -29.65
N ILE A 73 -10.98 10.18 -28.90
CA ILE A 73 -11.33 9.56 -27.64
C ILE A 73 -10.56 10.26 -26.53
N PHE A 74 -11.24 11.06 -25.74
CA PHE A 74 -10.66 11.63 -24.53
C PHE A 74 -10.93 10.69 -23.36
N THR A 75 -9.86 10.30 -22.68
CA THR A 75 -9.96 9.49 -21.48
C THR A 75 -9.30 10.22 -20.32
N SER A 76 -10.07 10.41 -19.26
CA SER A 76 -9.58 10.91 -17.99
C SER A 76 -9.61 9.81 -16.94
N LEU A 77 -8.64 9.87 -16.03
CA LEU A 77 -8.58 8.98 -14.87
C LEU A 77 -9.20 9.70 -13.67
N GLY A 78 -10.22 9.12 -13.03
CA GLY A 78 -10.66 9.57 -11.69
C GLY A 78 -11.99 10.34 -11.59
N LYS A 79 -12.11 11.17 -10.54
CA LYS A 79 -13.36 11.80 -10.07
C LYS A 79 -13.62 13.19 -10.65
N ALA A 80 -12.96 13.58 -11.73
CA ALA A 80 -13.25 14.84 -12.39
C ALA A 80 -14.73 14.89 -12.82
N ASP A 81 -15.47 15.87 -12.30
CA ASP A 81 -16.84 16.17 -12.69
C ASP A 81 -16.80 17.04 -13.95
N TRP A 82 -16.70 16.37 -15.10
CA TRP A 82 -16.51 17.01 -16.39
C TRP A 82 -17.67 17.92 -16.78
N ASP A 83 -18.89 17.58 -16.36
CA ASP A 83 -20.07 18.40 -16.59
C ASP A 83 -19.95 19.77 -15.89
N ALA A 84 -19.24 19.81 -14.77
CA ALA A 84 -18.94 21.04 -14.04
C ALA A 84 -17.70 21.78 -14.58
N ALA A 85 -16.67 21.06 -15.01
CA ALA A 85 -15.41 21.64 -15.48
C ALA A 85 -15.50 22.21 -16.91
N TYR A 86 -16.31 21.58 -17.77
CA TYR A 86 -16.47 21.96 -19.18
C TYR A 86 -17.93 21.91 -19.64
N PRO A 87 -18.84 22.71 -19.04
CA PRO A 87 -20.26 22.74 -19.38
C PRO A 87 -20.55 23.12 -20.84
N GLN A 88 -19.59 23.76 -21.52
CA GLN A 88 -19.64 24.11 -22.94
C GLN A 88 -19.48 22.92 -23.89
N CYS A 89 -19.10 21.74 -23.38
CA CYS A 89 -18.84 20.55 -24.20
C CYS A 89 -20.06 19.62 -24.35
N ASP A 90 -21.20 19.94 -23.72
CA ASP A 90 -22.45 19.21 -23.92
C ASP A 90 -23.19 19.75 -25.16
N SER A 91 -22.78 19.29 -26.34
CA SER A 91 -23.60 19.46 -27.53
C SER A 91 -23.23 18.42 -28.58
N GLU A 92 -24.09 17.40 -28.75
CA GLU A 92 -24.50 16.72 -30.00
C GLU A 92 -23.52 16.56 -31.19
N ALA A 93 -22.21 16.67 -31.01
CA ALA A 93 -21.22 16.56 -32.07
C ALA A 93 -20.84 15.09 -32.23
N ALA A 94 -21.24 14.48 -33.34
CA ALA A 94 -21.03 13.07 -33.69
C ALA A 94 -19.55 12.62 -33.83
N GLU A 95 -18.60 13.49 -33.49
CA GLU A 95 -17.16 13.36 -33.76
C GLU A 95 -16.33 12.94 -32.51
N TRP A 96 -16.94 12.94 -31.32
CA TRP A 96 -16.26 12.75 -30.03
C TRP A 96 -16.85 11.58 -29.23
N ASP A 97 -16.02 10.69 -28.67
CA ASP A 97 -16.42 9.62 -27.74
C ASP A 97 -15.65 9.81 -26.43
N TRP A 98 -16.32 10.27 -25.37
CA TRP A 98 -15.71 10.50 -24.05
C TRP A 98 -15.82 9.25 -23.19
N ARG A 99 -14.72 8.84 -22.58
CA ARG A 99 -14.71 7.68 -21.67
C ARG A 99 -14.16 8.09 -20.32
N LYS A 100 -15.01 8.00 -19.29
CA LYS A 100 -14.55 8.00 -17.91
C LYS A 100 -13.90 6.66 -17.61
N ALA A 101 -12.60 6.67 -17.33
CA ALA A 101 -11.93 5.50 -16.80
C ALA A 101 -11.91 5.60 -15.27
N GLU A 102 -12.48 4.61 -14.61
CA GLU A 102 -12.29 4.45 -13.17
C GLU A 102 -10.81 4.24 -12.88
N LEU A 103 -10.30 4.92 -11.85
CA LEU A 103 -8.93 4.70 -11.40
C LEU A 103 -8.78 3.22 -11.03
N PRO A 104 -7.66 2.57 -11.42
CA PRO A 104 -7.32 1.26 -10.90
C PRO A 104 -7.39 1.26 -9.36
N ALA A 105 -7.87 0.15 -8.80
CA ALA A 105 -7.86 -0.02 -7.36
C ALA A 105 -6.44 0.15 -6.81
N GLY A 106 -6.30 0.93 -5.74
CA GLY A 106 -5.01 1.24 -5.10
C GLY A 106 -4.38 2.57 -5.51
N MET A 107 -4.91 3.30 -6.50
CA MET A 107 -4.36 4.61 -6.90
C MET A 107 -4.35 5.65 -5.78
N SER A 108 -5.36 5.67 -4.91
CA SER A 108 -5.38 6.56 -3.74
C SER A 108 -4.25 6.28 -2.74
N MET A 109 -3.66 5.08 -2.74
CA MET A 109 -2.48 4.81 -1.92
C MET A 109 -1.24 5.51 -2.48
N VAL A 110 -1.14 5.61 -3.82
CA VAL A 110 -0.07 6.36 -4.49
C VAL A 110 -0.24 7.85 -4.24
N GLU A 111 -1.47 8.36 -4.28
CA GLU A 111 -1.81 9.74 -3.93
C GLU A 111 -1.34 10.07 -2.51
N ALA A 112 -1.65 9.20 -1.54
CA ALA A 112 -1.24 9.37 -0.16
C ALA A 112 0.29 9.41 0.00
N ALA A 113 1.04 8.57 -0.73
CA ALA A 113 2.50 8.59 -0.71
C ALA A 113 3.06 9.91 -1.28
N HIS A 114 2.47 10.42 -2.37
CA HIS A 114 2.86 11.71 -2.93
C HIS A 114 2.59 12.88 -1.98
N VAL A 115 1.39 12.92 -1.38
CA VAL A 115 1.04 13.91 -0.35
C VAL A 115 2.01 13.82 0.83
N MET A 116 2.34 12.60 1.28
CA MET A 116 3.31 12.40 2.36
C MET A 116 4.69 12.97 2.02
N THR A 117 5.18 12.73 0.80
CA THR A 117 6.46 13.27 0.31
C THR A 117 6.45 14.80 0.32
N HIS A 118 5.34 15.38 -0.12
CA HIS A 118 5.15 16.83 -0.14
C HIS A 118 5.15 17.42 1.28
N VAL A 119 4.35 16.88 2.20
CA VAL A 119 4.30 17.38 3.59
C VAL A 119 5.61 17.12 4.33
N ARG A 120 6.32 16.01 4.07
CA ARG A 120 7.66 15.77 4.61
C ARG A 120 8.66 16.86 4.22
N SER A 121 8.55 17.36 3.00
CA SER A 121 9.47 18.37 2.46
C SER A 121 9.18 19.79 2.92
N HIS A 122 7.90 20.12 3.19
CA HIS A 122 7.45 21.49 3.47
C HIS A 122 6.95 21.70 4.91
N GLY A 123 6.56 20.62 5.58
CA GLY A 123 5.95 20.63 6.90
C GLY A 123 6.99 20.78 8.03
N PRO A 124 6.77 21.71 8.97
CA PRO A 124 7.75 21.99 10.03
C PRO A 124 7.88 20.83 11.02
N TRP A 125 6.80 20.08 11.28
CA TRP A 125 6.85 18.93 12.18
C TRP A 125 7.29 17.67 11.44
N GLU A 126 6.77 17.47 10.23
CA GLU A 126 6.98 16.31 9.39
C GLU A 126 8.45 16.18 9.00
N SER A 127 9.12 17.28 8.68
CA SER A 127 10.54 17.31 8.31
C SER A 127 11.47 16.93 9.47
N GLU A 128 11.08 17.19 10.72
CA GLU A 128 11.87 16.88 11.92
C GLU A 128 11.77 15.40 12.35
N GLN A 129 10.81 14.64 11.80
CA GLN A 129 10.58 13.28 12.24
C GLN A 129 11.71 12.31 11.84
N THR A 130 11.96 11.35 12.71
CA THR A 130 12.91 10.25 12.54
C THR A 130 12.19 8.93 12.75
N HIS A 131 12.76 7.81 12.31
CA HIS A 131 12.18 6.50 12.61
C HIS A 131 11.98 6.28 14.12
N GLN A 132 12.85 6.82 14.96
CA GLN A 132 12.78 6.67 16.41
C GLN A 132 11.68 7.54 17.03
N SER A 133 11.50 8.77 16.55
CA SER A 133 10.45 9.67 17.07
C SER A 133 9.05 9.20 16.69
N LEU A 134 8.91 8.45 15.59
CA LEU A 134 7.64 7.91 15.11
C LEU A 134 7.18 6.62 15.80
N VAL A 135 8.08 5.89 16.49
CA VAL A 135 7.72 4.61 17.16
C VAL A 135 6.52 4.71 18.11
N PRO A 136 6.39 5.74 18.97
CA PRO A 136 5.23 5.86 19.86
C PRO A 136 3.91 5.92 19.08
N TYR A 137 3.84 6.71 18.01
CA TYR A 137 2.66 6.86 17.16
C TYR A 137 2.31 5.54 16.49
N LEU A 138 3.27 4.88 15.82
CA LEU A 138 3.05 3.54 15.24
C LEU A 138 2.50 2.52 16.25
N LEU A 139 2.95 2.57 17.51
CA LEU A 139 2.42 1.68 18.55
C LEU A 139 0.99 2.07 18.96
N GLU A 140 0.72 3.36 19.13
CA GLU A 140 -0.61 3.92 19.42
C GLU A 140 -1.61 3.48 18.35
N GLU A 141 -1.38 3.82 17.08
CA GLU A 141 -2.27 3.46 15.95
C GLU A 141 -2.46 1.93 15.82
N THR A 142 -1.41 1.15 16.09
CA THR A 142 -1.53 -0.31 16.10
C THR A 142 -2.48 -0.80 17.20
N TYR A 143 -2.48 -0.16 18.36
CA TYR A 143 -3.38 -0.51 19.46
C TYR A 143 -4.80 0.02 19.24
N GLU A 144 -4.96 1.21 18.67
CA GLU A 144 -6.29 1.75 18.31
C GLU A 144 -6.97 0.85 17.26
N LEU A 145 -6.25 0.41 16.23
CA LEU A 145 -6.74 -0.61 15.30
C LEU A 145 -7.15 -1.91 15.99
N VAL A 146 -6.36 -2.38 16.96
CA VAL A 146 -6.68 -3.59 17.73
C VAL A 146 -7.95 -3.40 18.55
N ASP A 147 -8.18 -2.21 19.10
CA ASP A 147 -9.36 -1.90 19.89
C ASP A 147 -10.60 -1.75 19.00
N ALA A 148 -10.51 -1.08 17.84
CA ALA A 148 -11.59 -0.99 16.85
C ALA A 148 -12.00 -2.37 16.29
N ILE A 149 -11.08 -3.32 16.14
CA ILE A 149 -11.40 -4.70 15.73
C ILE A 149 -12.15 -5.46 16.84
N ARG A 150 -11.93 -5.11 18.11
CA ARG A 150 -12.45 -5.84 19.27
C ARG A 150 -13.77 -5.28 19.79
N ASP A 151 -13.98 -4.00 19.63
CA ASP A 151 -15.22 -3.37 20.04
C ASP A 151 -16.38 -3.89 19.18
N SER A 152 -17.38 -4.46 19.83
CA SER A 152 -18.57 -4.96 19.16
C SER A 152 -19.44 -3.84 18.58
N ASP A 153 -19.26 -2.63 19.08
CA ASP A 153 -19.99 -1.44 18.64
C ASP A 153 -19.25 -0.70 17.50
N SER A 154 -17.98 -1.02 17.26
CA SER A 154 -17.21 -0.48 16.14
C SER A 154 -17.73 -0.97 14.79
N GLY A 155 -17.86 -0.03 13.86
CA GLY A 155 -18.29 -0.31 12.49
C GLY A 155 -17.12 -0.59 11.55
N THR A 156 -17.44 -0.98 10.33
CA THR A 156 -16.44 -1.08 9.25
C THR A 156 -15.71 0.24 8.99
N ALA A 157 -16.38 1.38 9.23
CA ALA A 157 -15.77 2.70 9.06
C ALA A 157 -14.62 2.95 10.04
N ASP A 158 -14.78 2.57 11.31
CA ASP A 158 -13.75 2.75 12.33
C ASP A 158 -12.52 1.91 11.97
N ILE A 159 -12.70 0.64 11.63
CA ILE A 159 -11.60 -0.25 11.19
C ILE A 159 -10.87 0.32 9.97
N VAL A 160 -11.59 0.92 9.02
CA VAL A 160 -10.98 1.56 7.84
C VAL A 160 -10.20 2.81 8.23
N SER A 161 -10.68 3.61 9.18
CA SER A 161 -9.97 4.77 9.71
C SER A 161 -8.64 4.34 10.34
N GLU A 162 -8.68 3.41 11.28
CA GLU A 162 -7.49 2.94 12.00
C GLU A 162 -6.48 2.23 11.09
N LEU A 163 -6.95 1.51 10.06
CA LEU A 163 -6.08 0.98 9.01
C LEU A 163 -5.40 2.08 8.21
N GLY A 164 -6.10 3.20 8.00
CA GLY A 164 -5.56 4.42 7.40
C GLY A 164 -4.44 5.03 8.24
N ASP A 165 -4.61 5.10 9.56
CA ASP A 165 -3.60 5.68 10.47
C ASP A 165 -2.36 4.77 10.61
N VAL A 166 -2.55 3.45 10.67
CA VAL A 166 -1.42 2.52 10.56
C VAL A 166 -0.70 2.64 9.20
N PHE A 167 -1.46 2.90 8.11
CA PHE A 167 -0.87 3.12 6.79
C PHE A 167 -0.13 4.46 6.71
N LEU A 168 -0.64 5.51 7.35
CA LEU A 168 0.03 6.81 7.49
C LEU A 168 1.42 6.65 8.12
N GLU A 169 1.54 5.86 9.17
CA GLU A 169 2.82 5.58 9.82
C GLU A 169 3.80 4.85 8.89
N VAL A 170 3.33 3.89 8.07
CA VAL A 170 4.16 3.24 7.05
C VAL A 170 4.67 4.26 6.02
N LEU A 171 3.81 5.19 5.59
CA LEU A 171 4.18 6.26 4.67
C LEU A 171 5.19 7.23 5.28
N PHE A 172 5.03 7.60 6.57
CA PHE A 172 5.99 8.45 7.28
C PHE A 172 7.37 7.81 7.37
N HIS A 173 7.44 6.53 7.77
CA HIS A 173 8.70 5.81 7.79
C HIS A 173 9.32 5.70 6.39
N SER A 174 8.50 5.56 5.35
CA SER A 174 9.00 5.53 3.96
C SER A 174 9.54 6.90 3.52
N ALA A 175 8.86 7.99 3.88
CA ALA A 175 9.30 9.36 3.60
C ALA A 175 10.64 9.71 4.30
N VAL A 176 10.81 9.24 5.54
CA VAL A 176 12.08 9.37 6.28
C VAL A 176 13.21 8.64 5.54
N GLY A 177 12.95 7.45 5.01
CA GLY A 177 13.90 6.68 4.21
C GLY A 177 14.26 7.39 2.91
N GLU A 178 13.28 7.94 2.20
CA GLU A 178 13.49 8.62 0.92
C GLU A 178 14.26 9.93 1.09
N SER A 179 14.05 10.62 2.21
CA SER A 179 14.80 11.84 2.57
C SER A 179 16.24 11.56 3.05
N ALA A 180 16.58 10.30 3.33
CA ALA A 180 17.89 9.96 3.86
C ALA A 180 18.98 9.97 2.78
N THR A 181 20.25 9.99 3.20
CA THR A 181 21.41 9.96 2.30
C THR A 181 22.28 8.75 2.58
N GLY A 182 23.03 8.30 1.57
CA GLY A 182 23.93 7.15 1.68
C GLY A 182 23.18 5.84 1.96
N ASP A 183 23.73 5.00 2.83
CA ASP A 183 23.23 3.64 3.09
C ASP A 183 21.86 3.58 3.79
N ALA A 184 21.36 4.72 4.30
CA ALA A 184 20.06 4.80 4.94
C ALA A 184 18.91 5.12 3.96
N HIS A 185 19.23 5.48 2.72
CA HIS A 185 18.24 5.83 1.70
C HIS A 185 17.48 4.61 1.19
N PHE A 186 16.15 4.71 1.14
CA PHE A 186 15.25 3.77 0.45
C PHE A 186 13.94 4.47 0.07
N THR A 187 13.24 3.97 -0.94
CA THR A 187 12.00 4.57 -1.43
C THR A 187 10.75 3.83 -0.94
N TYR A 188 9.57 4.41 -1.16
CA TYR A 188 8.28 3.73 -0.98
C TYR A 188 8.23 2.40 -1.77
N ASP A 189 8.77 2.40 -3.00
CA ASP A 189 8.82 1.21 -3.85
C ASP A 189 9.76 0.14 -3.29
N ASP A 190 10.86 0.51 -2.64
CA ASP A 190 11.73 -0.46 -1.96
C ASP A 190 10.98 -1.21 -0.84
N VAL A 191 10.10 -0.51 -0.10
CA VAL A 191 9.25 -1.11 0.92
C VAL A 191 8.24 -2.09 0.29
N ALA A 192 7.56 -1.66 -0.78
CA ALA A 192 6.60 -2.50 -1.51
C ALA A 192 7.28 -3.72 -2.15
N ASN A 193 8.42 -3.54 -2.81
CA ASN A 193 9.19 -4.59 -3.45
C ASN A 193 9.74 -5.59 -2.44
N SER A 194 10.19 -5.13 -1.26
CA SER A 194 10.60 -5.99 -0.16
C SER A 194 9.47 -6.93 0.30
N LEU A 195 8.21 -6.45 0.31
CA LEU A 195 7.04 -7.28 0.57
C LEU A 195 6.77 -8.24 -0.61
N LEU A 196 6.71 -7.74 -1.84
CA LEU A 196 6.43 -8.55 -3.03
C LEU A 196 7.43 -9.68 -3.20
N ASP A 197 8.71 -9.41 -3.06
CA ASP A 197 9.77 -10.41 -3.17
C ASP A 197 9.65 -11.47 -2.07
N LYS A 198 9.27 -11.07 -0.86
CA LYS A 198 8.99 -12.00 0.25
C LYS A 198 7.78 -12.88 -0.07
N LEU A 199 6.72 -12.32 -0.67
CA LEU A 199 5.54 -13.08 -1.06
C LEU A 199 5.86 -14.03 -2.23
N LYS A 200 6.56 -13.58 -3.28
CA LYS A 200 7.02 -14.42 -4.39
C LYS A 200 7.84 -15.62 -3.92
N ARG A 201 8.74 -15.42 -2.94
CA ARG A 201 9.54 -16.51 -2.34
C ARG A 201 8.71 -17.49 -1.51
N ARG A 202 7.70 -17.01 -0.77
CA ARG A 202 6.96 -17.82 0.21
C ARG A 202 5.68 -18.45 -0.31
N MET A 203 5.08 -17.85 -1.32
CA MET A 203 3.85 -18.29 -1.98
C MET A 203 3.97 -18.14 -3.51
N PRO A 204 4.93 -18.81 -4.16
CA PRO A 204 5.16 -18.67 -5.60
C PRO A 204 3.93 -19.05 -6.45
N TYR A 205 3.07 -19.93 -5.93
CA TYR A 205 1.81 -20.32 -6.58
C TYR A 205 0.88 -19.13 -6.82
N ALA A 206 0.91 -18.09 -5.98
CA ALA A 206 0.09 -16.89 -6.14
C ALA A 206 0.54 -15.98 -7.31
N PHE A 207 1.76 -16.16 -7.83
CA PHE A 207 2.34 -15.30 -8.87
C PHE A 207 2.50 -16.01 -10.22
N ASN A 208 2.65 -17.34 -10.22
CA ASN A 208 2.97 -18.10 -11.44
C ASN A 208 1.74 -18.81 -12.04
N GLY A 209 0.53 -18.44 -11.62
CA GLY A 209 -0.70 -19.15 -12.02
C GLY A 209 -0.78 -20.59 -11.52
N GLY A 210 -0.03 -20.91 -10.45
CA GLY A 210 -0.03 -22.24 -9.85
C GLY A 210 -1.30 -22.53 -9.07
N GLN A 211 -1.55 -23.80 -8.77
CA GLN A 211 -2.68 -24.17 -7.90
C GLN A 211 -2.39 -23.75 -6.46
N PHE A 212 -3.39 -23.14 -5.83
CA PHE A 212 -3.35 -22.87 -4.39
C PHE A 212 -3.40 -24.19 -3.60
N PRO A 213 -2.75 -24.24 -2.42
CA PRO A 213 -2.87 -25.37 -1.51
C PRO A 213 -4.32 -25.68 -1.18
N ALA A 214 -4.67 -26.96 -1.05
CA ALA A 214 -6.04 -27.37 -0.81
C ALA A 214 -6.51 -27.08 0.62
N THR A 215 -5.57 -26.89 1.56
CA THR A 215 -5.87 -26.67 2.98
C THR A 215 -4.97 -25.62 3.63
N ALA A 216 -5.46 -24.98 4.69
CA ALA A 216 -4.68 -24.05 5.51
C ALA A 216 -3.44 -24.73 6.15
N ALA A 217 -3.53 -26.01 6.51
CA ALA A 217 -2.42 -26.77 7.07
C ALA A 217 -1.29 -26.97 6.05
N GLU A 218 -1.65 -27.31 4.81
CA GLU A 218 -0.70 -27.40 3.70
C GLU A 218 -0.06 -26.04 3.40
N GLN A 219 -0.87 -24.97 3.37
CA GLN A 219 -0.38 -23.61 3.18
C GLN A 219 0.63 -23.19 4.28
N ASP A 220 0.35 -23.46 5.55
CA ASP A 220 1.32 -23.18 6.62
C ASP A 220 2.59 -24.03 6.45
N ALA A 221 2.47 -25.32 6.12
CA ALA A 221 3.63 -26.17 5.89
C ALA A 221 4.57 -25.62 4.80
N LEU A 222 4.01 -25.15 3.67
CA LEU A 222 4.77 -24.51 2.59
C LEU A 222 5.40 -23.18 3.02
N TRP A 223 4.66 -22.35 3.76
CA TRP A 223 5.17 -21.10 4.30
C TRP A 223 6.34 -21.32 5.26
N GLN A 224 6.22 -22.30 6.15
CA GLN A 224 7.25 -22.70 7.10
C GLN A 224 8.48 -23.29 6.39
N ALA A 225 8.29 -24.11 5.35
CA ALA A 225 9.39 -24.67 4.56
C ALA A 225 10.18 -23.56 3.86
N SER A 226 9.50 -22.57 3.28
CA SER A 226 10.13 -21.42 2.63
C SER A 226 10.96 -20.58 3.61
N LYS A 227 10.45 -20.35 4.84
CA LYS A 227 11.22 -19.68 5.90
C LYS A 227 12.51 -20.41 6.28
N LYS A 228 12.52 -21.75 6.31
CA LYS A 228 13.73 -22.53 6.63
C LYS A 228 14.80 -22.42 5.54
N ARG A 229 14.40 -22.30 4.28
CA ARG A 229 15.33 -22.16 3.13
C ARG A 229 16.10 -20.83 3.14
N GLU A 230 15.60 -19.81 3.83
CA GLU A 230 16.30 -18.53 4.03
C GLU A 230 17.53 -18.66 4.97
N ASN A 231 17.82 -19.87 5.49
CA ASN A 231 19.00 -20.25 6.30
C ASN A 231 19.33 -19.30 7.46
N ARG A 232 18.29 -18.69 8.04
CA ARG A 232 18.40 -17.84 9.21
C ARG A 232 18.31 -18.70 10.47
N SER A 233 19.14 -18.40 11.47
CA SER A 233 19.00 -19.01 12.80
C SER A 233 17.53 -18.94 13.26
N PRO A 234 16.99 -19.98 13.92
CA PRO A 234 15.59 -20.01 14.32
C PRO A 234 15.22 -18.81 15.19
N PHE A 235 16.18 -18.18 15.86
CA PHE A 235 15.99 -17.01 16.73
C PHE A 235 16.13 -15.66 16.02
N VAL A 236 16.52 -15.63 14.73
CA VAL A 236 16.61 -14.39 13.94
C VAL A 236 15.21 -13.85 13.65
N GLY A 237 15.02 -12.54 13.86
CA GLY A 237 13.73 -11.88 13.70
C GLY A 237 12.76 -12.12 14.86
N ILE A 238 13.25 -12.48 16.05
CA ILE A 238 12.51 -12.22 17.29
C ILE A 238 12.50 -10.70 17.50
N VAL A 239 11.31 -10.12 17.60
CA VAL A 239 11.17 -8.66 17.73
C VAL A 239 11.32 -8.33 19.20
N ARG A 240 12.42 -7.63 19.54
CA ARG A 240 12.81 -7.38 20.94
C ARG A 240 11.98 -6.30 21.62
N SER A 241 11.36 -5.41 20.85
CA SER A 241 10.54 -4.30 21.34
C SER A 241 9.08 -4.69 21.63
N GLN A 242 8.68 -5.94 21.37
CA GLN A 242 7.32 -6.39 21.69
C GLN A 242 7.07 -6.38 23.21
N PRO A 243 5.82 -6.22 23.65
CA PRO A 243 5.43 -6.43 25.04
C PRO A 243 5.97 -7.75 25.60
N ALA A 244 6.29 -7.75 26.90
CA ALA A 244 7.03 -8.84 27.53
C ALA A 244 6.36 -10.21 27.38
N LEU A 245 5.03 -10.30 27.39
CA LEU A 245 4.32 -11.58 27.24
C LEU A 245 4.36 -12.07 25.79
N SER A 246 4.24 -11.17 24.81
CA SER A 246 4.40 -11.48 23.39
C SER A 246 5.82 -11.96 23.08
N LEU A 247 6.83 -11.27 23.60
CA LEU A 247 8.24 -11.66 23.47
C LEU A 247 8.48 -13.04 24.11
N ALA A 248 8.03 -13.24 25.35
CA ALA A 248 8.14 -14.52 26.05
C ALA A 248 7.49 -15.66 25.25
N SER A 249 6.28 -15.46 24.75
CA SER A 249 5.55 -16.41 23.90
C SER A 249 6.33 -16.77 22.63
N GLN A 250 6.85 -15.75 21.93
CA GLN A 250 7.63 -15.97 20.72
C GLN A 250 8.93 -16.75 21.00
N VAL A 251 9.66 -16.39 22.06
CA VAL A 251 10.92 -17.05 22.44
C VAL A 251 10.68 -18.52 22.78
N VAL A 252 9.70 -18.82 23.66
CA VAL A 252 9.40 -20.21 24.06
C VAL A 252 8.95 -21.03 22.86
N LYS A 253 8.06 -20.49 22.01
CA LYS A 253 7.59 -21.18 20.79
C LYS A 253 8.75 -21.55 19.87
N ARG A 254 9.73 -20.66 19.70
CA ARG A 254 10.90 -20.92 18.85
C ARG A 254 11.91 -21.86 19.50
N ALA A 255 12.13 -21.76 20.81
CA ALA A 255 12.97 -22.70 21.56
C ALA A 255 12.46 -24.14 21.44
N ARG A 256 11.16 -24.36 21.68
CA ARG A 256 10.49 -25.66 21.50
C ARG A 256 10.66 -26.19 20.08
N ARG A 257 10.44 -25.33 19.08
CA ARG A 257 10.59 -25.70 17.66
C ARG A 257 12.03 -26.05 17.27
N ALA A 258 13.02 -25.46 17.95
CA ALA A 258 14.44 -25.76 17.77
C ALA A 258 14.88 -27.01 18.56
N GLY A 259 13.99 -27.66 19.31
CA GLY A 259 14.29 -28.86 20.09
C GLY A 259 14.95 -28.59 21.45
N VAL A 260 14.87 -27.36 21.97
CA VAL A 260 15.35 -27.05 23.33
C VAL A 260 14.49 -27.82 24.34
N SER A 261 15.14 -28.50 25.30
CA SER A 261 14.45 -29.26 26.34
C SER A 261 13.57 -28.35 27.21
N GLU A 262 12.40 -28.84 27.63
CA GLU A 262 11.52 -28.11 28.56
C GLU A 262 12.21 -27.76 29.89
N THR A 263 13.21 -28.55 30.31
CA THR A 263 14.01 -28.25 31.52
C THR A 263 14.89 -27.02 31.35
N ASP A 264 15.32 -26.75 30.11
CA ASP A 264 16.25 -25.68 29.79
C ASP A 264 15.52 -24.36 29.51
N ILE A 265 14.21 -24.42 29.27
CA ILE A 265 13.36 -23.23 29.16
C ILE A 265 13.08 -22.70 30.59
N PRO A 266 13.43 -21.43 30.90
CA PRO A 266 13.20 -20.85 32.22
C PRO A 266 11.75 -21.03 32.69
N LEU A 267 11.57 -21.44 33.95
CA LEU A 267 10.25 -21.79 34.51
C LEU A 267 9.24 -20.64 34.39
N LEU A 268 9.68 -19.40 34.60
CA LEU A 268 8.81 -18.22 34.48
C LEU A 268 8.24 -18.09 33.06
N LEU A 269 9.05 -18.33 32.03
CA LEU A 269 8.61 -18.29 30.64
C LEU A 269 7.66 -19.45 30.31
N ARG A 270 7.90 -20.65 30.87
CA ARG A 270 6.96 -21.78 30.72
C ARG A 270 5.57 -21.46 31.27
N LYS A 271 5.50 -20.83 32.44
CA LYS A 271 4.22 -20.45 33.08
C LYS A 271 3.44 -19.38 32.33
N ILE A 272 4.12 -18.46 31.67
CA ILE A 272 3.51 -17.33 30.94
C ILE A 272 2.94 -17.79 29.58
N THR A 273 3.49 -18.85 29.00
CA THR A 273 3.21 -19.26 27.61
C THR A 273 2.24 -20.44 27.49
N ASP A 274 1.75 -20.96 28.61
CA ASP A 274 0.90 -22.15 28.66
C ASP A 274 -0.58 -21.90 28.32
N VAL A 275 -0.84 -20.86 27.53
CA VAL A 275 -2.20 -20.46 27.16
C VAL A 275 -2.55 -21.01 25.76
N ASP A 276 -3.06 -22.24 25.76
CA ASP A 276 -3.63 -23.14 24.73
C ASP A 276 -2.73 -23.93 23.77
N LYS A 277 -3.13 -25.20 23.61
CA LYS A 277 -2.61 -26.21 22.65
C LYS A 277 -3.05 -25.94 21.20
N ASP A 278 -4.00 -25.03 21.00
CA ASP A 278 -4.74 -24.86 19.74
C ASP A 278 -4.08 -23.84 18.78
N GLY A 279 -3.01 -23.18 19.22
CA GLY A 279 -2.21 -22.26 18.41
C GLY A 279 -2.85 -20.91 18.08
N ARG A 280 -4.00 -20.58 18.68
CA ARG A 280 -4.75 -19.32 18.46
C ARG A 280 -4.64 -18.36 19.67
N GLY A 281 -4.36 -17.08 19.38
CA GLY A 281 -4.19 -15.98 20.36
C GLY A 281 -2.76 -15.80 20.88
N SER A 282 -2.44 -14.61 21.41
CA SER A 282 -1.15 -14.31 22.07
C SER A 282 -1.27 -14.36 23.60
N ALA A 283 -0.18 -14.72 24.31
CA ALA A 283 -0.16 -14.68 25.78
C ALA A 283 -0.52 -13.29 26.33
N GLU A 284 -0.06 -12.25 25.63
CA GLU A 284 -0.37 -10.85 25.88
C GLU A 284 -1.89 -10.60 25.88
N GLU A 285 -2.58 -11.03 24.83
CA GLU A 285 -4.02 -10.82 24.66
C GLU A 285 -4.85 -11.55 25.72
N LYS A 286 -4.48 -12.79 26.05
CA LYS A 286 -5.24 -13.58 27.02
C LYS A 286 -5.08 -13.03 28.44
N VAL A 287 -3.85 -12.68 28.83
CA VAL A 287 -3.62 -12.04 30.12
C VAL A 287 -4.38 -10.71 30.18
N ARG A 288 -4.31 -9.89 29.13
CA ARG A 288 -5.07 -8.64 29.04
C ARG A 288 -6.57 -8.85 29.20
N LYS A 289 -7.16 -9.80 28.49
CA LYS A 289 -8.60 -10.11 28.59
C LYS A 289 -8.99 -10.47 30.02
N VAL A 290 -8.27 -11.41 30.65
CA VAL A 290 -8.55 -11.82 32.03
C VAL A 290 -8.40 -10.65 33.01
N SER A 291 -7.37 -9.81 32.82
CA SER A 291 -7.16 -8.61 33.63
C SER A 291 -8.30 -7.60 33.50
N LEU A 292 -8.78 -7.34 32.28
CA LEU A 292 -9.90 -6.41 32.03
C LEU A 292 -11.23 -6.94 32.59
N GLU A 293 -11.54 -8.22 32.39
CA GLU A 293 -12.71 -8.86 33.00
C GLU A 293 -12.65 -8.79 34.53
N PHE A 294 -11.48 -9.03 35.12
CA PHE A 294 -11.30 -8.93 36.57
C PHE A 294 -11.49 -7.48 37.06
N LEU A 295 -10.94 -6.50 36.33
CA LEU A 295 -11.12 -5.08 36.64
C LEU A 295 -12.60 -4.67 36.59
N GLN A 296 -13.36 -5.12 35.59
CA GLN A 296 -14.80 -4.88 35.50
C GLN A 296 -15.55 -5.46 36.71
N ARG A 297 -15.22 -6.69 37.12
CA ARG A 297 -15.81 -7.31 38.32
C ARG A 297 -15.48 -6.56 39.61
N LEU A 298 -14.30 -5.92 39.70
CA LEU A 298 -13.95 -5.07 40.84
C LEU A 298 -14.72 -3.74 40.84
N ARG A 299 -14.96 -3.14 39.66
CA ARG A 299 -15.73 -1.88 39.53
C ARG A 299 -17.23 -2.06 39.78
N GLY A 300 -17.76 -3.27 39.57
CA GLY A 300 -19.16 -3.61 39.84
C GLY A 300 -19.47 -4.03 41.28
N LYS A 301 -18.49 -3.95 42.20
CA LYS A 301 -18.64 -4.19 43.64
C LYS A 301 -18.49 -2.90 44.41
#